data_AF-A0A2Z4JZA4-F1
#
_entry.id   AF-A0A2Z4JZA4-F1
#
_cell.length_a   1.000
_cell.length_b   1.000
_cell.length_c   1.000
_cell.angle_alpha   90.00
_cell.angle_beta   90.00
_cell.angle_gamma   90.00
#
_symmetry.space_group_name_H-M   'P 1'
#
loop_
_entity.id
_entity.type
_entity.pdbx_description
1 polymer ?
#
loop_
_entity_poly.entity_id
_entity_poly.type
_entity_poly.pdbx_seq_one_letter_code
_entity_poly.pdbx_strand_id
1 'polypeptide(L)'
;MTSQTDLAALLCSRLCHDMLSPVGALSNGLELLADETDSEMRERCIELLEQSAKISTDKLKFFRLAFGAAGGFGENVPVEEAQEVIGALASDAKRVEVNWALAESTLPKPAVKVMLNLAHIALDALVRGGTLDIGAEKRDGNIEIVARAAGPRIAFDETIGRALQGELSASDISSRTAAAHMIALVAGEMGGGLQYALSDDALVLGAVLPEPEGMIG
;
A
#
# COMPACT_ATOMS: atom_id res chain seq x y z
N MET A 1 4.29 24.41 -4.26
CA MET A 1 4.32 23.06 -4.85
C MET A 1 5.50 22.33 -4.22
N THR A 2 5.30 21.15 -3.63
CA THR A 2 6.40 20.35 -3.10
C THR A 2 7.30 19.99 -4.29
N SER A 3 8.61 20.21 -4.19
CA SER A 3 9.47 19.89 -5.33
C SER A 3 9.48 18.37 -5.55
N GLN A 4 9.73 17.92 -6.79
CA GLN A 4 9.84 16.49 -7.09
C GLN A 4 10.92 15.81 -6.25
N THR A 5 12.02 16.53 -5.97
CA THR A 5 13.11 16.07 -5.11
C THR A 5 12.70 15.95 -3.65
N ASP A 6 11.87 16.87 -3.13
CA ASP A 6 11.35 16.79 -1.77
C ASP A 6 10.39 15.61 -1.63
N LEU A 7 9.47 15.43 -2.59
CA LEU A 7 8.55 14.29 -2.59
C LEU A 7 9.32 12.97 -2.64
N ALA A 8 10.34 12.86 -3.50
CA ALA A 8 11.20 11.69 -3.55
C ALA A 8 11.91 11.43 -2.20
N ALA A 9 12.43 12.48 -1.55
CA ALA A 9 13.08 12.35 -0.24
C ALA A 9 12.09 11.90 0.86
N LEU A 10 10.85 12.40 0.85
CA LEU A 10 9.81 12.01 1.80
C LEU A 10 9.36 10.55 1.59
N LEU A 11 9.20 10.12 0.33
CA LEU A 11 8.93 8.72 -0.01
C LEU A 11 10.07 7.81 0.42
N CYS A 12 11.33 8.15 0.10
CA CYS A 12 12.50 7.39 0.57
C CYS A 12 12.52 7.27 2.10
N SER A 13 12.24 8.37 2.80
CA SER A 13 12.17 8.38 4.27
C SER A 13 11.09 7.43 4.80
N ARG A 14 9.91 7.40 4.17
CA ARG A 14 8.82 6.47 4.52
C ARG A 14 9.21 5.01 4.27
N LEU A 15 9.78 4.70 3.10
CA LEU A 15 10.19 3.34 2.76
C LEU A 15 11.30 2.82 3.69
N CYS A 16 12.29 3.67 4.00
CA CYS A 16 13.35 3.32 4.96
C CYS A 16 12.78 3.10 6.36
N HIS A 17 11.86 3.95 6.83
CA HIS A 17 11.19 3.78 8.12
C HIS A 17 10.46 2.42 8.20
N ASP A 18 9.68 2.07 7.17
CA ASP A 18 8.87 0.86 7.17
C ASP A 18 9.72 -0.43 7.07
N MET A 19 10.93 -0.35 6.51
CA MET A 19 11.90 -1.44 6.47
C MET A 19 12.74 -1.58 7.73
N LEU A 20 12.95 -0.49 8.48
CA LEU A 20 13.90 -0.48 9.59
C LEU A 20 13.53 -1.49 10.68
N SER A 21 12.24 -1.65 10.95
CA SER A 21 11.76 -2.59 11.98
C SER A 21 12.04 -4.06 11.64
N PRO A 22 11.56 -4.62 10.51
CA PRO A 22 11.80 -6.03 10.20
C PRO A 22 13.27 -6.32 9.89
N VAL A 23 14.02 -5.37 9.32
CA VAL A 23 15.47 -5.53 9.10
C VAL A 23 16.23 -5.47 10.43
N GLY A 24 15.87 -4.59 11.35
CA GLY A 24 16.48 -4.52 12.68
C GLY A 24 16.22 -5.78 13.50
N ALA A 25 15.02 -6.37 13.37
CA ALA A 25 14.70 -7.65 14.01
C ALA A 25 15.60 -8.80 13.52
N LEU A 26 16.00 -8.79 12.25
CA LEU A 26 16.97 -9.76 11.72
C LEU A 26 18.34 -9.62 12.38
N SER A 27 18.87 -8.39 12.48
CA SER A 27 20.15 -8.14 13.14
C SER A 27 20.13 -8.57 14.61
N ASN A 28 19.09 -8.19 15.35
CA ASN A 28 18.94 -8.56 16.76
C ASN A 28 18.81 -10.08 16.94
N GLY A 29 18.08 -10.76 16.05
CA GLY A 29 17.94 -12.22 16.09
C GLY A 29 19.25 -12.95 15.84
N LEU A 30 20.10 -12.44 14.94
CA LEU A 30 21.43 -13.00 14.67
C LEU A 30 22.39 -12.80 15.85
N GLU A 31 22.34 -11.63 16.48
CA GLU A 31 23.12 -11.35 17.70
C GLU A 31 22.71 -12.30 18.84
N LEU A 32 21.41 -12.49 19.06
CA LEU A 32 20.90 -13.43 20.07
C LEU A 32 21.33 -14.87 19.77
N LEU A 33 21.25 -15.30 18.51
CA LEU A 33 21.60 -16.65 18.08
C LEU A 33 23.11 -16.96 18.22
N ALA A 34 23.97 -15.93 18.19
CA ALA A 34 25.42 -16.11 18.26
C ALA A 34 25.88 -16.63 19.63
N ASP A 35 25.29 -16.11 20.71
CA ASP A 35 25.66 -16.44 22.09
C ASP A 35 24.70 -17.43 22.77
N GLU A 36 23.56 -17.76 22.14
CA GLU A 36 22.57 -18.66 22.70
C GLU A 36 22.98 -20.14 22.57
N THR A 37 22.91 -20.87 23.68
CA THR A 37 23.32 -22.29 23.77
C THR A 37 22.15 -23.22 24.06
N ASP A 38 21.04 -22.70 24.57
CA ASP A 38 19.82 -23.47 24.79
C ASP A 38 19.13 -23.79 23.46
N SER A 39 18.87 -25.09 23.21
CA SER A 39 18.35 -25.53 21.91
C SER A 39 16.96 -24.98 21.60
N GLU A 40 16.09 -24.87 22.59
CA GLU A 40 14.72 -24.38 22.40
C GLU A 40 14.72 -22.87 22.09
N MET A 41 15.55 -22.09 22.79
CA MET A 41 15.71 -20.66 22.51
C MET A 41 16.33 -20.40 21.13
N ARG A 42 17.27 -21.23 20.69
CA ARG A 42 17.82 -21.14 19.32
C ARG A 42 16.76 -21.38 18.25
N GLU A 43 15.90 -22.39 18.42
CA GLU A 43 14.78 -22.65 17.50
C GLU A 43 13.84 -21.43 17.40
N ARG A 44 13.47 -20.84 18.54
CA ARG A 44 12.66 -19.61 18.56
C ARG A 44 13.35 -18.43 17.87
N CYS A 45 14.67 -18.29 18.01
CA CYS A 45 15.43 -17.26 17.29
C CYS A 45 15.36 -17.46 15.77
N ILE A 46 15.48 -18.71 15.31
CA ILE A 46 15.38 -19.04 13.89
C ILE A 46 13.98 -18.70 13.37
N GLU A 47 12.92 -19.06 14.10
CA GLU A 47 11.53 -18.72 13.72
C GLU A 47 11.35 -17.19 13.61
N LEU A 48 11.89 -16.42 14.56
CA LEU A 48 11.85 -14.95 14.51
C LEU A 48 12.61 -14.37 13.31
N LEU A 49 13.76 -14.96 12.96
CA LEU A 49 14.54 -14.57 11.78
C LEU A 49 13.77 -14.87 10.49
N GLU A 50 13.19 -16.06 10.37
CA GLU A 50 12.38 -16.45 9.20
C GLU A 50 11.17 -15.53 9.02
N GLN A 51 10.46 -15.23 10.12
CA GLN A 51 9.33 -14.30 10.09
C GLN A 51 9.78 -12.89 9.67
N SER A 52 10.88 -12.38 10.22
CA SER A 52 11.40 -11.04 9.90
C SER A 52 11.89 -10.94 8.45
N ALA A 53 12.50 -12.01 7.92
CA ALA A 53 12.93 -12.11 6.52
C ALA A 53 11.74 -12.13 5.57
N LYS A 54 10.67 -12.87 5.92
CA LYS A 54 9.42 -12.90 5.17
C LYS A 54 8.77 -11.52 5.13
N ILE A 55 8.57 -10.87 6.27
CA ILE A 55 7.98 -9.52 6.35
C ILE A 55 8.79 -8.51 5.52
N SER A 56 10.13 -8.56 5.62
CA SER A 56 11.02 -7.70 4.83
C SER A 56 10.81 -7.91 3.33
N THR A 57 10.73 -9.16 2.88
CA THR A 57 10.55 -9.52 1.46
C THR A 57 9.18 -9.09 0.96
N ASP A 58 8.13 -9.33 1.74
CA ASP A 58 6.75 -8.98 1.39
C ASP A 58 6.58 -7.46 1.26
N LYS A 59 7.17 -6.68 2.18
CA LYS A 59 7.22 -5.21 2.07
C LYS A 59 7.98 -4.74 0.82
N LEU A 60 9.14 -5.34 0.51
CA LEU A 60 9.91 -4.98 -0.68
C LEU A 60 9.14 -5.28 -1.98
N LYS A 61 8.45 -6.42 -2.05
CA LYS A 61 7.58 -6.76 -3.20
C LYS A 61 6.47 -5.72 -3.36
N PHE A 62 5.77 -5.38 -2.27
CA PHE A 62 4.77 -4.31 -2.28
C PHE A 62 5.37 -2.98 -2.74
N PHE A 63 6.51 -2.56 -2.19
CA PHE A 63 7.12 -1.28 -2.53
C PHE A 63 7.51 -1.19 -4.00
N ARG A 64 8.03 -2.28 -4.55
CA ARG A 64 8.39 -2.37 -5.97
C ARG A 64 7.19 -2.09 -6.88
N LEU A 65 6.01 -2.54 -6.50
CA LEU A 65 4.79 -2.39 -7.31
C LEU A 65 4.05 -1.07 -7.03
N ALA A 66 3.90 -0.71 -5.75
CA ALA A 66 3.16 0.47 -5.30
C ALA A 66 3.89 1.80 -5.53
N PHE A 67 5.24 1.82 -5.42
CA PHE A 67 6.05 3.03 -5.54
C PHE A 67 7.02 2.99 -6.72
N GLY A 68 7.54 1.81 -7.05
CA GLY A 68 8.61 1.64 -8.03
C GLY A 68 8.28 2.17 -9.43
N ALA A 69 9.29 2.70 -10.10
CA ALA A 69 9.22 3.02 -11.53
C ALA A 69 9.30 1.77 -12.43
N ALA A 70 9.67 0.62 -11.85
CA ALA A 70 10.45 -0.42 -12.52
C ALA A 70 9.84 -0.97 -13.81
N GLY A 71 10.62 -0.85 -14.89
CA GLY A 71 10.42 -1.47 -16.21
C GLY A 71 10.64 -2.99 -16.21
N GLY A 72 10.05 -3.69 -15.25
CA GLY A 72 9.94 -5.16 -15.24
C GLY A 72 8.50 -5.65 -15.42
N PHE A 73 7.53 -4.78 -15.18
CA PHE A 73 6.13 -4.99 -15.52
C PHE A 73 5.85 -4.13 -16.76
N GLY A 74 5.19 -4.70 -17.77
CA GLY A 74 4.76 -3.93 -18.94
C GLY A 74 3.78 -2.81 -18.55
N GLU A 75 3.19 -2.17 -19.56
CA GLU A 75 2.20 -1.11 -19.33
C GLU A 75 0.97 -1.61 -18.55
N ASN A 76 0.65 -2.90 -18.68
CA ASN A 76 -0.37 -3.60 -17.91
C ASN A 76 0.26 -4.58 -16.91
N VAL A 77 -0.35 -4.65 -15.73
CA VAL A 77 0.07 -5.50 -14.63
C VAL A 77 -1.04 -6.52 -14.33
N PRO A 78 -0.73 -7.81 -14.19
CA PRO A 78 -1.67 -8.82 -13.71
C PRO A 78 -2.24 -8.46 -12.34
N VAL A 79 -3.55 -8.57 -12.16
CA VAL A 79 -4.17 -8.24 -10.87
C VAL A 79 -3.76 -9.23 -9.77
N GLU A 80 -3.32 -10.43 -10.13
CA GLU A 80 -2.81 -11.45 -9.22
C GLU A 80 -1.56 -10.96 -8.47
N GLU A 81 -0.71 -10.16 -9.11
CA GLU A 81 0.46 -9.55 -8.46
C GLU A 81 0.02 -8.57 -7.35
N ALA A 82 -1.07 -7.84 -7.58
CA ALA A 82 -1.64 -6.96 -6.56
C ALA A 82 -2.28 -7.76 -5.41
N GLN A 83 -2.96 -8.86 -5.74
CA GLN A 83 -3.53 -9.77 -4.75
C GLN A 83 -2.45 -10.41 -3.86
N GLU A 84 -1.33 -10.85 -4.45
CA GLU A 84 -0.22 -11.43 -3.70
C GLU A 84 0.36 -10.43 -2.68
N VAL A 85 0.68 -9.22 -3.12
CA VAL A 85 1.35 -8.25 -2.23
C VAL A 85 0.40 -7.73 -1.13
N ILE A 86 -0.88 -7.51 -1.41
CA ILE A 86 -1.85 -7.10 -0.38
C ILE A 86 -2.16 -8.27 0.55
N GLY A 87 -2.32 -9.48 0.02
CA GLY A 87 -2.53 -10.68 0.84
C GLY A 87 -1.37 -10.92 1.81
N ALA A 88 -0.14 -10.72 1.36
CA ALA A 88 1.04 -10.80 2.21
C ALA A 88 1.03 -9.75 3.34
N LEU A 89 0.73 -8.49 3.03
CA LEU A 89 0.60 -7.43 4.05
C LEU A 89 -0.56 -7.70 5.04
N ALA A 90 -1.70 -8.15 4.54
CA ALA A 90 -2.86 -8.47 5.37
C ALA A 90 -2.60 -9.69 6.28
N SER A 91 -1.77 -10.65 5.85
CA SER A 91 -1.40 -11.80 6.69
C SER A 91 -0.58 -11.40 7.92
N ASP A 92 0.18 -10.30 7.84
CA ASP A 92 0.88 -9.69 8.97
C ASP A 92 -0.07 -8.88 9.87
N ALA A 93 -1.10 -8.26 9.26
CA ALA A 93 -2.16 -7.56 9.97
C ALA A 93 -3.15 -8.54 10.63
N LYS A 94 -3.03 -8.72 11.96
CA LYS A 94 -3.88 -9.65 12.71
C LYS A 94 -5.38 -9.36 12.47
N ARG A 95 -6.11 -10.38 11.98
CA ARG A 95 -7.58 -10.45 11.89
C ARG A 95 -8.21 -9.55 10.81
N VAL A 96 -7.57 -9.40 9.66
CA VAL A 96 -8.17 -8.78 8.48
C VAL A 96 -8.51 -9.84 7.43
N GLU A 97 -9.76 -9.84 6.96
CA GLU A 97 -10.19 -10.61 5.79
C GLU A 97 -10.12 -9.71 4.55
N VAL A 98 -9.52 -10.20 3.46
CA VAL A 98 -9.38 -9.43 2.22
C VAL A 98 -10.30 -10.00 1.15
N ASN A 99 -11.18 -9.16 0.61
CA ASN A 99 -12.14 -9.50 -0.43
C ASN A 99 -11.80 -8.74 -1.72
N TRP A 100 -11.98 -9.41 -2.86
CA TRP A 100 -11.66 -8.85 -4.18
C TRP A 100 -12.87 -8.88 -5.11
N ALA A 101 -13.12 -7.76 -5.80
CA ALA A 101 -14.11 -7.61 -6.85
C ALA A 101 -13.45 -6.97 -8.08
N LEU A 102 -12.71 -7.78 -8.84
CA LEU A 102 -11.93 -7.34 -10.00
C LEU A 102 -12.58 -7.86 -11.28
N ALA A 103 -13.02 -6.96 -12.16
CA ALA A 103 -13.63 -7.34 -13.43
C ALA A 103 -12.59 -7.77 -14.49
N GLU A 104 -11.39 -7.22 -14.42
CA GLU A 104 -10.31 -7.38 -15.38
C GLU A 104 -9.17 -8.25 -14.81
N SER A 105 -8.50 -9.03 -15.66
CA SER A 105 -7.30 -9.81 -15.27
C SER A 105 -6.02 -8.98 -15.25
N THR A 106 -6.02 -7.81 -15.90
CA THR A 106 -4.89 -6.89 -15.90
C THR A 106 -5.37 -5.46 -15.81
N LEU A 107 -4.59 -4.60 -15.17
CA LEU A 107 -4.85 -3.16 -15.08
C LEU A 107 -3.62 -2.37 -15.51
N PRO A 108 -3.80 -1.15 -16.06
CA PRO A 108 -2.69 -0.25 -16.33
C PRO A 108 -1.88 0.01 -15.06
N LYS A 109 -0.57 0.12 -15.22
CA LYS A 109 0.36 0.31 -14.10
C LYS A 109 0.01 1.48 -13.17
N PRO A 110 -0.41 2.67 -13.66
CA PRO A 110 -0.89 3.74 -12.78
C PRO A 110 -2.10 3.35 -11.93
N ALA A 111 -3.06 2.61 -12.50
CA ALA A 111 -4.25 2.14 -11.78
C ALA A 111 -3.87 1.14 -10.68
N VAL A 112 -2.95 0.22 -10.95
CA VAL A 112 -2.42 -0.70 -9.91
C VAL A 112 -1.72 0.07 -8.79
N LYS A 113 -0.92 1.08 -9.10
CA LYS A 113 -0.28 1.93 -8.07
C LYS A 113 -1.30 2.61 -7.17
N VAL A 114 -2.35 3.19 -7.75
CA VAL A 114 -3.44 3.82 -7.00
C VAL A 114 -4.14 2.77 -6.13
N MET A 115 -4.58 1.66 -6.72
CA MET A 115 -5.26 0.58 -5.99
C MET A 115 -4.45 0.06 -4.80
N LEU A 116 -3.16 -0.22 -4.98
CA LEU A 116 -2.30 -0.73 -3.91
C LEU A 116 -2.12 0.26 -2.76
N ASN A 117 -1.94 1.54 -3.07
CA ASN A 117 -1.80 2.57 -2.03
C ASN A 117 -3.13 2.81 -1.30
N LEU A 118 -4.28 2.82 -2.00
CA LEU A 118 -5.58 2.92 -1.35
C LEU A 118 -5.84 1.69 -0.45
N ALA A 119 -5.56 0.49 -0.94
CA ALA A 119 -5.67 -0.74 -0.16
C ALA A 119 -4.77 -0.73 1.08
N HIS A 120 -3.53 -0.26 0.97
CA HIS A 120 -2.62 -0.12 2.10
C HIS A 120 -3.11 0.90 3.13
N ILE A 121 -3.61 2.06 2.69
CA ILE A 121 -4.19 3.07 3.60
C ILE A 121 -5.43 2.51 4.33
N ALA A 122 -6.29 1.78 3.61
CA ALA A 122 -7.44 1.11 4.21
C ALA A 122 -7.02 0.03 5.22
N LEU A 123 -6.00 -0.78 4.87
CA LEU A 123 -5.46 -1.81 5.76
C LEU A 123 -4.89 -1.20 7.05
N ASP A 124 -4.11 -0.12 6.95
CA ASP A 124 -3.55 0.60 8.11
C ASP A 124 -4.64 1.15 9.04
N ALA A 125 -5.83 1.47 8.50
CA ALA A 125 -6.95 1.97 9.29
C ALA A 125 -7.63 0.88 10.15
N LEU A 126 -7.42 -0.42 9.85
CA LEU A 126 -8.03 -1.57 10.52
C LEU A 126 -7.25 -2.01 11.77
N VAL A 127 -7.02 -1.08 12.71
CA VAL A 127 -6.22 -1.33 13.94
C VAL A 127 -6.79 -2.40 14.88
N ARG A 128 -8.03 -2.85 14.68
CA ARG A 128 -8.69 -3.92 15.45
C ARG A 128 -9.18 -5.09 14.59
N GLY A 129 -8.66 -5.22 13.37
CA GLY A 129 -9.14 -6.18 12.38
C GLY A 129 -10.46 -5.74 11.74
N GLY A 130 -11.02 -6.58 10.87
CA GLY A 130 -12.20 -6.28 10.07
C GLY A 130 -12.10 -6.86 8.67
N THR A 131 -12.75 -6.21 7.70
CA THR A 131 -12.69 -6.58 6.29
C THR A 131 -12.04 -5.46 5.47
N LEU A 132 -11.25 -5.86 4.49
CA LEU A 132 -10.71 -5.00 3.44
C LEU A 132 -11.30 -5.46 2.11
N ASP A 133 -12.27 -4.72 1.58
CA ASP A 133 -12.88 -4.98 0.28
C ASP A 133 -12.19 -4.13 -0.79
N ILE A 134 -11.65 -4.74 -1.84
CA ILE A 134 -10.96 -4.06 -2.93
C ILE A 134 -11.68 -4.36 -4.25
N GLY A 135 -12.04 -3.32 -4.98
CA GLY A 135 -12.72 -3.44 -6.26
C GLY A 135 -12.07 -2.59 -7.35
N ALA A 136 -12.11 -3.10 -8.58
CA ALA A 136 -11.74 -2.34 -9.77
C ALA A 136 -12.52 -2.82 -10.99
N GLU A 137 -13.08 -1.88 -11.75
CA GLU A 137 -13.77 -2.16 -13.01
C GLU A 137 -13.50 -1.08 -14.06
N LYS A 138 -13.67 -1.45 -15.33
CA LYS A 138 -13.67 -0.52 -16.46
C LYS A 138 -15.10 -0.15 -16.80
N ARG A 139 -15.40 1.14 -16.81
CA ARG A 139 -16.74 1.68 -17.05
C ARG A 139 -16.65 3.03 -17.75
N ASP A 140 -17.36 3.15 -18.87
CA ASP A 140 -17.49 4.40 -19.65
C ASP A 140 -16.13 5.06 -19.99
N GLY A 141 -15.10 4.25 -20.30
CA GLY A 141 -13.75 4.72 -20.62
C GLY A 141 -12.92 5.15 -19.41
N ASN A 142 -13.37 4.81 -18.20
CA ASN A 142 -12.65 5.03 -16.95
C ASN A 142 -12.40 3.70 -16.24
N ILE A 143 -11.36 3.69 -15.41
CA ILE A 143 -11.09 2.65 -14.43
C ILE A 143 -11.57 3.20 -13.08
N GLU A 144 -12.62 2.61 -12.53
CA GLU A 144 -13.15 2.90 -11.21
C GLU A 144 -12.50 1.96 -10.20
N ILE A 145 -11.91 2.49 -9.13
CA ILE A 145 -11.20 1.73 -8.10
C ILE A 145 -11.79 2.08 -6.74
N VAL A 146 -11.98 1.08 -5.89
CA VAL A 146 -12.40 1.26 -4.50
C VAL A 146 -11.57 0.37 -3.56
N ALA A 147 -11.20 0.93 -2.41
CA ALA A 147 -10.75 0.17 -1.26
C ALA A 147 -11.60 0.57 -0.04
N ARG A 148 -12.25 -0.40 0.58
CA ARG A 148 -13.11 -0.19 1.74
C ARG A 148 -12.59 -1.00 2.91
N ALA A 149 -12.24 -0.29 3.99
CA ALA A 149 -12.01 -0.89 5.29
C ALA A 149 -13.31 -0.82 6.10
N ALA A 150 -13.76 -1.93 6.66
CA ALA A 150 -14.88 -1.98 7.59
C ALA A 150 -14.53 -2.79 8.84
N GLY A 151 -14.86 -2.29 10.03
CA GLY A 151 -14.52 -2.99 11.26
C GLY A 151 -14.96 -2.29 12.55
N PRO A 152 -14.67 -2.90 13.72
CA PRO A 152 -15.13 -2.40 15.01
C PRO A 152 -14.57 -1.03 15.40
N ARG A 153 -13.49 -0.60 14.75
CA ARG A 153 -12.86 0.70 14.94
C ARG A 153 -12.00 1.03 13.72
N ILE A 154 -12.33 2.13 13.06
CA ILE A 154 -11.50 2.71 12.01
C ILE A 154 -10.60 3.79 12.62
N ALA A 155 -9.29 3.66 12.41
CA ALA A 155 -8.30 4.65 12.82
C ALA A 155 -7.70 5.32 11.58
N PHE A 156 -8.35 6.37 11.09
CA PHE A 156 -7.90 7.11 9.92
C PHE A 156 -7.40 8.49 10.29
N ASP A 157 -6.23 8.85 9.78
CA ASP A 157 -5.65 10.18 9.92
C ASP A 157 -6.16 11.06 8.77
N GLU A 158 -7.03 12.03 9.09
CA GLU A 158 -7.65 12.90 8.09
C GLU A 158 -6.63 13.69 7.25
N THR A 159 -5.40 13.90 7.74
CA THR A 159 -4.34 14.54 6.94
C THR A 159 -3.96 13.69 5.72
N ILE A 160 -4.08 12.36 5.80
CA ILE A 160 -3.90 11.46 4.65
C ILE A 160 -5.06 11.67 3.66
N GLY A 161 -6.29 11.79 4.15
CA GLY A 161 -7.46 12.08 3.31
C GLY A 161 -7.33 13.40 2.55
N ARG A 162 -6.92 14.46 3.25
CA ARG A 162 -6.62 15.77 2.65
C ARG A 162 -5.48 15.70 1.64
N ALA A 163 -4.48 14.85 1.87
CA ALA A 163 -3.41 14.63 0.90
C ALA A 163 -3.91 13.95 -0.38
N LEU A 164 -4.81 12.96 -0.27
CA LEU A 164 -5.45 12.29 -1.41
C LEU A 164 -6.25 13.28 -2.27
N GLN A 165 -6.94 14.21 -1.63
CA GLN A 165 -7.75 15.24 -2.32
C GLN A 165 -6.92 16.44 -2.81
N GLY A 166 -5.60 16.45 -2.60
CA GLY A 166 -4.73 17.55 -3.01
C GLY A 166 -4.91 18.84 -2.20
N GLU A 167 -5.48 18.76 -1.00
CA GLU A 167 -5.84 19.90 -0.15
C GLU A 167 -4.72 20.34 0.81
N LEU A 168 -3.62 19.58 0.87
CA LEU A 168 -2.47 19.94 1.68
C LEU A 168 -1.60 20.96 0.95
N SER A 169 -1.08 21.93 1.70
CA SER A 169 -0.05 22.81 1.19
C SER A 169 1.27 22.06 1.03
N ALA A 170 2.17 22.59 0.20
CA ALA A 170 3.47 21.96 -0.04
C ALA A 170 4.31 21.75 1.23
N SER A 171 4.18 22.65 2.20
CA SER A 171 4.85 22.58 3.50
C SER A 171 4.23 21.57 4.47
N ASP A 172 2.98 21.16 4.22
CA ASP A 172 2.27 20.19 5.06
C ASP A 172 2.44 18.74 4.58
N ILE A 173 3.06 18.54 3.40
CA ILE A 173 3.41 17.21 2.93
C ILE A 173 4.56 16.67 3.79
N SER A 174 4.38 15.46 4.33
CA SER A 174 5.32 14.78 5.20
C SER A 174 5.56 13.35 4.72
N SER A 175 6.49 12.61 5.33
CA SER A 175 6.72 11.20 5.02
C SER A 175 5.47 10.35 5.23
N ARG A 176 4.58 10.75 6.15
CA ARG A 176 3.31 10.08 6.40
C ARG A 176 2.31 10.27 5.26
N THR A 177 2.20 11.49 4.72
CA THR A 177 1.22 11.85 3.67
C THR A 177 1.78 11.71 2.26
N ALA A 178 3.08 11.48 2.10
CA ALA A 178 3.77 11.42 0.81
C ALA A 178 3.19 10.37 -0.16
N ALA A 179 2.83 9.18 0.34
CA ALA A 179 2.23 8.13 -0.49
C ALA A 179 0.87 8.56 -1.06
N ALA A 180 -0.01 9.12 -0.20
CA ALA A 180 -1.30 9.67 -0.60
C ALA A 180 -1.16 10.84 -1.58
N HIS A 181 -0.22 11.76 -1.32
CA HIS A 181 0.08 12.86 -2.23
C HIS A 181 0.58 12.36 -3.59
N MET A 182 1.46 11.35 -3.60
CA MET A 182 1.98 10.78 -4.85
C MET A 182 0.88 10.18 -5.70
N ILE A 183 -0.05 9.40 -5.13
CA ILE A 183 -1.15 8.86 -5.92
C ILE A 183 -2.17 9.93 -6.36
N ALA A 184 -2.30 11.03 -5.62
CA ALA A 184 -3.09 12.18 -6.06
C ALA A 184 -2.48 12.84 -7.31
N LEU A 185 -1.15 12.97 -7.35
CA LEU A 185 -0.43 13.45 -8.54
C LEU A 185 -0.58 12.49 -9.72
N VAL A 186 -0.40 11.18 -9.50
CA VAL A 186 -0.58 10.15 -10.55
C VAL A 186 -2.01 10.19 -11.11
N ALA A 187 -3.02 10.29 -10.25
CA ALA A 187 -4.41 10.41 -10.70
C ALA A 187 -4.63 11.69 -11.53
N GLY A 188 -4.08 12.82 -11.07
CA GLY A 188 -4.16 14.09 -11.78
C GLY A 188 -3.46 14.08 -13.14
N GLU A 189 -2.30 13.43 -13.26
CA GLU A 189 -1.57 13.24 -14.53
C GLU A 189 -2.38 12.45 -15.56
N MET A 190 -3.24 11.53 -15.10
CA MET A 190 -4.16 10.78 -15.95
C MET A 190 -5.47 11.54 -16.26
N GLY A 191 -5.69 12.72 -15.66
CA GLY A 191 -6.97 13.44 -15.74
C GLY A 191 -8.07 12.84 -14.85
N GLY A 192 -7.70 12.01 -13.88
CA GLY A 192 -8.59 11.39 -12.91
C GLY A 192 -8.65 12.13 -11.56
N GLY A 193 -9.24 11.47 -10.57
CA GLY A 193 -9.39 12.03 -9.23
C GLY A 193 -9.52 10.96 -8.14
N LEU A 194 -9.23 11.37 -6.91
CA LEU A 194 -9.33 10.55 -5.71
C LEU A 194 -10.33 11.14 -4.72
N GLN A 195 -10.98 10.29 -3.94
CA GLN A 195 -11.91 10.69 -2.89
C GLN A 195 -11.87 9.72 -1.70
N TYR A 196 -12.36 10.18 -0.55
CA TYR A 196 -12.58 9.31 0.60
C TYR A 196 -13.87 9.68 1.34
N ALA A 197 -14.42 8.71 2.05
CA ALA A 197 -15.51 8.89 2.99
C ALA A 197 -15.20 8.11 4.27
N LEU A 198 -15.37 8.76 5.42
CA LEU A 198 -15.13 8.19 6.74
C LEU A 198 -16.44 8.15 7.53
N SER A 199 -16.78 6.99 8.08
CA SER A 199 -17.80 6.79 9.12
C SER A 199 -17.16 6.16 10.37
N ASP A 200 -17.97 5.94 11.40
CA ASP A 200 -17.51 5.32 12.65
C ASP A 200 -16.95 3.90 12.46
N ASP A 201 -17.52 3.16 11.49
CA ASP A 201 -17.29 1.75 11.25
C ASP A 201 -16.68 1.43 9.88
N ALA A 202 -16.53 2.42 9.00
CA ALA A 202 -15.96 2.23 7.67
C ALA A 202 -15.12 3.42 7.17
N LEU A 203 -14.09 3.10 6.40
CA LEU A 203 -13.36 4.02 5.55
C LEU A 203 -13.50 3.53 4.11
N VAL A 204 -14.00 4.39 3.23
CA VAL A 204 -14.07 4.13 1.78
C VAL A 204 -13.11 5.08 1.09
N LEU A 205 -12.23 4.53 0.28
CA LEU A 205 -11.27 5.24 -0.56
C LEU A 205 -11.58 4.90 -2.01
N GLY A 206 -11.69 5.92 -2.87
CA GLY A 206 -12.07 5.74 -4.26
C GLY A 206 -11.17 6.50 -5.23
N ALA A 207 -11.04 5.96 -6.43
CA ALA A 207 -10.41 6.64 -7.57
C ALA A 207 -11.23 6.43 -8.84
N VAL A 208 -11.22 7.44 -9.71
CA VAL A 208 -11.68 7.32 -11.10
C VAL A 208 -10.55 7.81 -11.97
N LEU A 209 -10.04 6.95 -12.84
CA LEU A 209 -8.91 7.21 -13.72
C LEU A 209 -9.32 6.99 -15.17
N PRO A 210 -9.16 7.96 -16.08
CA PRO A 210 -9.37 7.73 -17.50
C PRO A 210 -8.50 6.58 -18.02
N GLU A 211 -9.07 5.74 -18.90
CA GLU A 211 -8.28 4.74 -19.59
C GLU A 211 -7.25 5.43 -20.52
N PRO A 212 -5.98 4.98 -20.52
CA PRO A 212 -4.98 5.56 -21.42
C PRO A 212 -5.41 5.45 -22.90
N GLU A 213 -5.39 6.57 -23.64
CA GLU A 213 -5.71 6.59 -25.07
C GLU A 213 -4.76 5.64 -25.83
N GLY A 214 -5.32 4.62 -26.49
CA GLY A 214 -4.57 3.62 -27.26
C GLY A 214 -4.86 2.16 -26.93
N MET A 215 -5.72 1.88 -25.94
CA MET A 215 -6.15 0.52 -25.58
C MET A 215 -7.56 0.15 -26.09
N ILE A 216 -7.88 0.58 -27.31
CA ILE A 216 -8.98 -0.05 -28.06
C ILE A 216 -8.44 -1.41 -28.55
N GLY A 217 -8.75 -2.45 -27.77
CA GLY A 217 -8.77 -3.83 -28.26
C GLY A 217 -9.97 -4.08 -29.15
#